data_AF-A0A2H2ZCV4-F1
#
_entry.id   AF-A0A2H2ZCV4-F1
#
_cell.length_a   1.000
_cell.length_b   1.000
_cell.length_c   1.000
_cell.angle_alpha   90.00
_cell.angle_beta   90.00
_cell.angle_gamma   90.00
#
_symmetry.space_group_name_H-M   'P 1'
#
loop_
_entity.id
_entity.type
_entity.pdbx_description
1 polymer ?
#
loop_
_entity_poly.entity_id
_entity_poly.type
_entity_poly.pdbx_seq_one_letter_code
_entity_poly.pdbx_strand_id
1 'polypeptide(L)'
;MARQFPIIEDEDFAVVLAEASIRGLEISEKIVAKAEKRFRSAMDNDETPSRRRYAATPLDLLLARAVWNGNLEATYLLLSHKKAQVNEEVLIHAVRSRDSSPLWCIIGREKDKILIGENIVITAAEKSNELVLQYFLERHEDKVQITEKVLVAAAANRERSVLVYLLGKWKHKFHITETVAIAAAQNQKFPALKALLQEKGDEIEPTMQVVMAAASNREKLVLHNLVQEKGSEIGMTEQEVMAAWKEEHLLATGHGDDVLGGRVRNILLRR
;
A
#
# COMPACT_ATOMS: atom_id res chain seq x y z
N MET A 1 20.25 -10.32 14.27
CA MET A 1 19.33 -9.80 15.31
C MET A 1 19.30 -8.28 15.19
N ALA A 2 18.25 -7.72 14.60
CA ALA A 2 18.08 -6.26 14.54
C ALA A 2 17.57 -5.75 15.90
N ARG A 3 18.39 -5.00 16.62
CA ARG A 3 17.97 -4.39 17.90
C ARG A 3 17.23 -3.09 17.61
N GLN A 4 16.18 -2.86 18.40
CA GLN A 4 15.23 -1.75 18.30
C GLN A 4 15.92 -0.39 18.14
N PHE A 5 15.39 0.44 17.25
CA PHE A 5 15.68 1.87 17.23
C PHE A 5 14.84 2.56 18.32
N PRO A 6 15.45 3.28 19.28
CA PRO A 6 14.77 4.37 19.97
C PRO A 6 14.51 5.47 18.94
N ILE A 7 13.23 5.72 18.71
CA ILE A 7 12.68 6.88 18.01
C ILE A 7 12.40 7.94 19.12
N ILE A 8 12.18 9.21 18.75
CA ILE A 8 11.82 10.32 19.67
C ILE A 8 13.08 10.83 20.42
N GLU A 9 13.49 12.10 20.33
CA GLU A 9 12.78 13.35 20.02
C GLU A 9 13.29 14.00 18.70
N ASP A 10 12.40 14.18 17.70
CA ASP A 10 12.76 14.74 16.38
C ASP A 10 12.83 16.28 16.36
N GLU A 11 12.35 16.95 17.42
CA GLU A 11 12.38 18.41 17.56
C GLU A 11 13.81 18.93 17.55
N ASP A 12 14.75 18.32 18.30
CA ASP A 12 16.16 18.71 18.30
C ASP A 12 16.81 18.59 16.91
N PHE A 13 16.41 17.58 16.12
CA PHE A 13 16.92 17.40 14.77
C PHE A 13 16.35 18.45 13.79
N ALA A 14 15.05 18.74 13.90
CA ALA A 14 14.40 19.82 13.17
C ALA A 14 15.00 21.19 13.51
N VAL A 15 15.10 21.51 14.81
CA VAL A 15 15.64 22.78 15.34
C VAL A 15 17.08 23.00 14.87
N VAL A 16 17.95 21.98 14.91
CA VAL A 16 19.35 22.17 14.45
C VAL A 16 19.46 22.39 12.93
N LEU A 17 18.57 21.78 12.12
CA LEU A 17 18.50 22.08 10.68
C LEU A 17 17.89 23.48 10.42
N ALA A 18 16.85 23.86 11.17
CA ALA A 18 16.20 25.17 11.07
C ALA A 18 17.15 26.30 11.48
N GLU A 19 17.87 26.16 12.60
CA GLU A 19 18.92 27.08 13.04
C GLU A 19 20.00 27.28 11.96
N ALA A 20 20.41 26.20 11.29
CA ALA A 20 21.39 26.30 10.22
C ALA A 20 20.87 27.14 9.04
N SER A 21 19.63 26.89 8.62
CA SER A 21 18.96 27.65 7.56
C SER A 21 18.77 29.12 7.93
N ILE A 22 18.33 29.42 9.16
CA ILE A 22 18.12 30.78 9.67
C ILE A 22 19.44 31.57 9.70
N ARG A 23 20.56 30.92 10.02
CA ARG A 23 21.89 31.54 10.06
C ARG A 23 22.53 31.72 8.67
N GLY A 24 21.80 31.47 7.58
CA GLY A 24 22.30 31.57 6.21
C GLY A 24 23.40 30.56 5.89
N LEU A 25 23.53 29.49 6.67
CA LEU A 25 24.48 28.42 6.41
C LEU A 25 23.87 27.48 5.36
N GLU A 26 24.55 27.28 4.23
CA GLU A 26 24.17 26.19 3.31
C GLU A 26 24.16 24.87 4.10
N ILE A 27 23.04 24.14 4.07
CA ILE A 27 22.81 22.87 4.78
C ILE A 27 23.70 21.79 4.18
N SER A 28 24.98 21.85 4.52
CA SER A 28 26.01 20.95 4.02
C SER A 28 26.05 19.66 4.83
N GLU A 29 26.57 18.58 4.23
CA GLU A 29 26.83 17.30 4.89
C GLU A 29 27.58 17.45 6.22
N LYS A 30 28.47 18.46 6.34
CA LYS A 30 29.20 18.79 7.58
C LYS A 30 28.28 19.31 8.70
N ILE A 31 27.24 20.07 8.36
CA ILE A 31 26.25 20.57 9.31
C ILE A 31 25.35 19.44 9.76
N VAL A 32 24.85 18.61 8.84
CA VAL A 32 23.98 17.49 9.20
C VAL A 32 24.73 16.44 10.03
N ALA A 33 25.97 16.10 9.66
CA ALA A 33 26.82 15.23 10.48
C ALA A 33 27.16 15.84 11.86
N LYS A 34 27.21 17.17 11.99
CA LYS A 34 27.39 17.87 13.28
C LYS A 34 26.09 17.84 14.11
N ALA A 35 24.92 17.97 13.48
CA ALA A 35 23.62 17.83 14.12
C ALA A 35 23.45 16.41 14.67
N GLU A 36 23.66 15.41 13.81
CA GLU A 36 23.62 13.99 14.14
C GLU A 36 24.62 13.62 15.25
N LYS A 37 25.85 14.15 15.22
CA LYS A 37 26.82 13.95 16.29
C LYS A 37 26.39 14.60 17.62
N ARG A 38 25.81 15.80 17.57
CA ARG A 38 25.30 16.49 18.77
C ARG A 38 24.14 15.71 19.41
N PHE A 39 23.20 15.27 18.60
CA PHE A 39 22.06 14.46 19.03
C PHE A 39 22.52 13.16 19.73
N ARG A 40 23.40 12.37 19.10
CA ARG A 40 23.94 11.15 19.73
C ARG A 40 24.72 11.45 21.02
N SER A 41 25.43 12.58 21.08
CA SER A 41 26.16 13.01 22.28
C SER A 41 25.27 13.54 23.42
N ALA A 42 23.99 13.82 23.17
CA ALA A 42 23.01 14.13 24.22
C ALA A 42 22.37 12.86 24.79
N MET A 43 22.38 11.75 24.03
CA MET A 43 21.92 10.43 24.47
C MET A 43 22.98 9.68 25.29
N ASP A 44 24.26 9.79 24.93
CA ASP A 44 25.37 9.11 25.62
C ASP A 44 25.80 9.88 26.88
N ASN A 45 25.02 9.80 27.95
CA ASN A 45 25.35 10.40 29.25
C ASN A 45 26.32 9.55 30.12
N ASP A 46 26.83 8.40 29.63
CA ASP A 46 27.74 7.55 30.43
C ASP A 46 28.83 6.76 29.64
N GLU A 47 29.03 6.99 28.33
CA GLU A 47 30.18 6.39 27.62
C GLU A 47 30.99 7.43 26.83
N THR A 48 32.27 7.58 27.21
CA THR A 48 33.20 8.51 26.54
C THR A 48 33.34 8.18 25.04
N PRO A 49 33.11 9.15 24.12
CA PRO A 49 32.95 8.84 22.71
C PRO A 49 34.29 8.49 22.05
N SER A 50 34.55 7.19 21.91
CA SER A 50 35.65 6.64 21.12
C SER A 50 35.70 7.27 19.73
N ARG A 51 36.88 7.77 19.31
CA ARG A 51 37.13 8.46 18.02
C ARG A 51 36.96 7.54 16.78
N ARG A 52 35.76 7.03 16.54
CA ARG A 52 35.39 6.47 15.24
C ARG A 52 35.20 7.61 14.24
N ARG A 53 35.96 7.58 13.14
CA ARG A 53 35.75 8.48 11.99
C ARG A 53 34.49 8.01 11.26
N TYR A 54 33.33 8.50 11.70
CA TYR A 54 32.07 8.27 10.99
C TYR A 54 32.10 9.02 9.66
N ALA A 55 31.80 8.31 8.57
CA ALA A 55 31.53 8.94 7.28
C ALA A 55 30.27 9.82 7.40
N ALA A 56 30.17 10.87 6.60
CA ALA A 56 28.97 11.69 6.57
C ALA A 56 27.78 10.86 6.05
N THR A 57 26.65 10.96 6.74
CA THR A 57 25.42 10.27 6.35
C THR A 57 24.91 10.86 5.03
N PRO A 58 24.63 10.04 3.99
CA PRO A 58 24.12 10.51 2.70
C PRO A 58 22.80 11.29 2.84
N LEU A 59 22.65 12.34 2.02
CA LEU A 59 21.55 13.31 2.13
C LEU A 59 20.18 12.71 1.77
N ASP A 60 20.17 11.75 0.86
CA ASP A 60 19.05 10.90 0.49
C ASP A 60 18.59 10.00 1.65
N LEU A 61 19.52 9.41 2.42
CA LEU A 61 19.18 8.62 3.60
C LEU A 61 18.57 9.49 4.73
N LEU A 62 19.10 10.72 4.89
CA LEU A 62 18.55 11.72 5.82
C LEU A 62 17.15 12.18 5.40
N LEU A 63 16.93 12.38 4.09
CA LEU A 63 15.63 12.72 3.53
C LEU A 63 14.62 11.57 3.70
N ALA A 64 15.01 10.34 3.39
CA ALA A 64 14.20 9.14 3.62
C ALA A 64 13.77 9.01 5.09
N ARG A 65 14.67 9.34 6.03
CA ARG A 65 14.39 9.34 7.47
C ARG A 65 13.41 10.43 7.89
N ALA A 66 13.61 11.67 7.45
CA ALA A 66 12.70 12.78 7.74
C ALA A 66 11.28 12.49 7.23
N VAL A 67 11.18 11.97 6.02
CA VAL A 67 9.94 11.52 5.38
C VAL A 67 9.27 10.38 6.13
N TRP A 68 10.02 9.34 6.51
CA TRP A 68 9.49 8.20 7.27
C TRP A 68 8.93 8.59 8.65
N ASN A 69 9.53 9.60 9.28
CA ASN A 69 9.09 10.13 10.56
C ASN A 69 7.94 11.16 10.44
N GLY A 70 7.53 11.55 9.23
CA GLY A 70 6.51 12.59 9.02
C GLY A 70 7.03 14.03 9.23
N ASN A 71 8.34 14.23 9.38
CA ASN A 71 8.92 15.53 9.71
C ASN A 71 8.95 16.45 8.47
N LEU A 72 7.89 17.24 8.30
CA LEU A 72 7.70 18.16 7.18
C LEU A 72 8.79 19.25 7.12
N GLU A 73 9.20 19.80 8.27
CA GLU A 73 10.21 20.86 8.32
C GLU A 73 11.59 20.34 7.90
N ALA A 74 12.04 19.23 8.48
CA ALA A 74 13.28 18.58 8.06
C ALA A 74 13.24 18.18 6.58
N THR A 75 12.11 17.65 6.09
CA THR A 75 11.91 17.33 4.66
C THR A 75 12.08 18.57 3.78
N TYR A 76 11.42 19.69 4.11
CA TYR A 76 11.50 20.95 3.37
C TYR A 76 12.92 21.54 3.35
N LEU A 77 13.63 21.48 4.49
CA LEU A 77 14.99 21.97 4.63
C LEU A 77 15.99 21.12 3.83
N LEU A 78 15.89 19.79 3.91
CA LEU A 78 16.73 18.87 3.14
C LEU A 78 16.51 19.03 1.63
N LEU A 79 15.25 19.16 1.18
CA LEU A 79 14.90 19.48 -0.22
C LEU A 79 15.33 20.89 -0.67
N SER A 80 15.80 21.76 0.23
CA SER A 80 16.35 23.08 -0.13
C SER A 80 17.82 23.03 -0.49
N HIS A 81 18.50 21.91 -0.24
CA HIS A 81 19.90 21.74 -0.60
C HIS A 81 20.04 21.24 -2.05
N LYS A 82 20.87 21.92 -2.86
CA LYS A 82 21.05 21.65 -4.31
C LYS A 82 21.51 20.24 -4.67
N LYS A 83 22.05 19.47 -3.73
CA LYS A 83 22.44 18.06 -3.94
C LYS A 83 21.39 17.05 -3.48
N ALA A 84 20.29 17.47 -2.88
CA ALA A 84 19.22 16.54 -2.53
C ALA A 84 18.64 15.95 -3.81
N GLN A 85 18.51 14.63 -3.84
CA GLN A 85 17.84 13.91 -4.92
C GLN A 85 16.76 13.04 -4.30
N VAL A 86 15.58 13.12 -4.88
CA VAL A 86 14.46 12.25 -4.52
C VAL A 86 14.60 10.98 -5.34
N ASN A 87 15.01 9.89 -4.70
CA ASN A 87 15.05 8.56 -5.32
C ASN A 87 13.71 7.82 -5.09
N GLU A 88 13.56 6.64 -5.69
CA GLU A 88 12.35 5.82 -5.55
C GLU A 88 12.10 5.40 -4.09
N GLU A 89 13.14 5.11 -3.31
CA GLU A 89 13.04 4.69 -1.91
C GLU A 89 12.43 5.79 -1.01
N VAL A 90 12.89 7.05 -1.16
CA VAL A 90 12.31 8.23 -0.47
C VAL A 90 10.82 8.36 -0.77
N LEU A 91 10.41 8.18 -2.03
CA LEU A 91 9.00 8.25 -2.44
C LEU A 91 8.19 7.09 -1.87
N ILE A 92 8.72 5.87 -1.91
CA ILE A 92 8.08 4.70 -1.30
C ILE A 92 7.89 4.90 0.21
N HIS A 93 8.86 5.47 0.91
CA HIS A 93 8.70 5.84 2.32
C HIS A 93 7.64 6.92 2.51
N ALA A 94 7.58 7.93 1.64
CA ALA A 94 6.58 8.99 1.69
C ALA A 94 5.15 8.47 1.50
N VAL A 95 4.94 7.55 0.54
CA VAL A 95 3.63 6.90 0.29
C VAL A 95 3.26 5.93 1.43
N ARG A 96 4.24 5.31 2.10
CA ARG A 96 4.01 4.41 3.25
C ARG A 96 3.79 5.13 4.58
N SER A 97 4.16 6.40 4.69
CA SER A 97 3.93 7.23 5.86
C SER A 97 2.44 7.37 6.17
N ARG A 98 2.11 7.55 7.46
CA ARG A 98 0.74 7.92 7.88
C ARG A 98 0.42 9.38 7.57
N ASP A 99 1.44 10.23 7.58
CA ASP A 99 1.32 11.62 7.17
C ASP A 99 1.79 11.76 5.71
N SER A 100 0.91 12.24 4.84
CA SER A 100 1.21 12.51 3.44
C SER A 100 1.83 13.91 3.20
N SER A 101 1.94 14.75 4.23
CA SER A 101 2.52 16.10 4.10
C SER A 101 3.95 16.11 3.53
N PRO A 102 4.88 15.21 3.93
CA PRO A 102 6.19 15.11 3.29
C PRO A 102 6.12 14.71 1.81
N LEU A 103 5.17 13.84 1.43
CA LEU A 103 4.95 13.44 0.04
C LEU A 103 4.48 14.64 -0.81
N TRP A 104 3.51 15.41 -0.31
CA TRP A 104 3.06 16.64 -0.98
C TRP A 104 4.15 17.71 -1.05
N CYS A 105 5.03 17.80 -0.05
CA CYS A 105 6.21 18.67 -0.06
C CYS A 105 7.20 18.30 -1.19
N ILE A 106 7.51 17.00 -1.31
CA ILE A 106 8.35 16.44 -2.38
C ILE A 106 7.73 16.74 -3.76
N ILE A 107 6.46 16.39 -3.94
CA ILE A 107 5.70 16.58 -5.19
C ILE A 107 5.67 18.06 -5.59
N GLY A 108 5.39 18.97 -4.66
CA GLY A 108 5.29 20.40 -4.92
C GLY A 108 6.61 21.03 -5.39
N ARG A 109 7.76 20.49 -4.95
CA ARG A 109 9.09 20.98 -5.32
C ARG A 109 9.66 20.34 -6.58
N GLU A 110 9.70 19.01 -6.67
CA GLU A 110 10.35 18.32 -7.80
C GLU A 110 9.42 18.12 -9.00
N LYS A 111 8.09 18.28 -8.83
CA LYS A 111 7.07 18.26 -9.89
C LYS A 111 7.32 17.14 -10.91
N ASP A 112 7.56 17.50 -12.17
CA ASP A 112 7.61 16.60 -13.31
C ASP A 112 8.95 15.84 -13.44
N LYS A 113 9.94 16.11 -12.58
CA LYS A 113 11.21 15.36 -12.52
C LYS A 113 11.09 14.04 -11.78
N ILE A 114 10.04 13.87 -10.97
CA ILE A 114 9.82 12.63 -10.23
C ILE A 114 9.51 11.50 -11.21
N LEU A 115 10.34 10.45 -11.20
CA LEU A 115 10.07 9.22 -11.92
C LEU A 115 9.16 8.34 -11.08
N ILE A 116 7.91 8.18 -11.52
CA ILE A 116 6.95 7.29 -10.88
C ILE A 116 7.12 5.89 -11.46
N GLY A 117 7.76 4.99 -10.72
CA GLY A 117 7.87 3.58 -11.04
C GLY A 117 6.64 2.76 -10.61
N GLU A 118 6.48 1.56 -11.18
CA GLU A 118 5.39 0.62 -10.86
C GLU A 118 5.29 0.36 -9.34
N ASN A 119 6.42 0.20 -8.65
CA ASN A 119 6.46 -0.11 -7.22
C ASN A 119 5.84 0.99 -6.35
N ILE A 120 5.97 2.27 -6.74
CA ILE A 120 5.38 3.41 -6.02
C ILE A 120 3.84 3.34 -6.14
N VAL A 121 3.34 2.99 -7.33
CA VAL A 121 1.91 2.89 -7.64
C VAL A 121 1.28 1.68 -6.94
N ILE A 122 1.97 0.53 -6.95
CA ILE A 122 1.61 -0.65 -6.14
C ILE A 122 1.55 -0.26 -4.66
N THR A 123 2.57 0.43 -4.15
CA THR A 123 2.61 0.87 -2.74
C THR A 123 1.47 1.82 -2.38
N ALA A 124 1.06 2.72 -3.28
CA ALA A 124 -0.11 3.58 -3.08
C ALA A 124 -1.42 2.76 -3.03
N ALA A 125 -1.56 1.76 -3.91
CA ALA A 125 -2.69 0.86 -3.92
C ALA A 125 -2.75 -0.05 -2.67
N GLU A 126 -1.62 -0.58 -2.20
CA GLU A 126 -1.50 -1.33 -0.93
C GLU A 126 -1.89 -0.48 0.30
N LYS A 127 -1.59 0.82 0.26
CA LYS A 127 -1.87 1.76 1.36
C LYS A 127 -3.25 2.40 1.33
N SER A 128 -4.10 2.05 0.36
CA SER A 128 -5.45 2.62 0.21
C SER A 128 -5.48 4.14 0.00
N ASN A 129 -4.34 4.74 -0.40
CA ASN A 129 -4.22 6.19 -0.48
C ASN A 129 -4.74 6.70 -1.83
N GLU A 130 -6.07 6.82 -1.93
CA GLU A 130 -6.78 7.23 -3.15
C GLU A 130 -6.27 8.55 -3.71
N LEU A 131 -6.02 9.57 -2.88
CA LEU A 131 -5.53 10.88 -3.34
C LEU A 131 -4.14 10.80 -3.99
N VAL A 132 -3.26 9.97 -3.43
CA VAL A 132 -1.91 9.76 -3.96
C VAL A 132 -1.95 8.94 -5.25
N LEU A 133 -2.76 7.88 -5.29
CA LEU A 133 -2.96 7.07 -6.49
C LEU A 133 -3.62 7.90 -7.61
N GLN A 134 -4.61 8.73 -7.28
CA GLN A 134 -5.23 9.69 -8.19
C GLN A 134 -4.18 10.64 -8.77
N TYR A 135 -3.36 11.26 -7.92
CA TYR A 135 -2.30 12.17 -8.39
C TYR A 135 -1.33 11.47 -9.35
N PHE A 136 -0.87 10.25 -9.01
CA PHE A 136 0.04 9.50 -9.88
C PHE A 136 -0.59 9.14 -11.23
N LEU A 137 -1.84 8.68 -11.25
CA LEU A 137 -2.52 8.27 -12.49
C LEU A 137 -2.95 9.47 -13.36
N GLU A 138 -3.50 10.53 -12.77
CA GLU A 138 -3.99 11.69 -13.52
C GLU A 138 -2.86 12.61 -14.00
N ARG A 139 -1.74 12.68 -13.27
CA ARG A 139 -0.59 13.54 -13.65
C ARG A 139 0.43 12.83 -14.55
N HIS A 140 0.48 11.49 -14.51
CA HIS A 140 1.46 10.68 -15.27
C HIS A 140 0.78 9.58 -16.10
N GLU A 141 -0.42 9.83 -16.64
CA GLU A 141 -1.21 8.88 -17.45
C GLU A 141 -0.40 8.21 -18.57
N ASP A 142 0.43 8.97 -19.29
CA ASP A 142 1.27 8.46 -20.39
C ASP A 142 2.42 7.55 -19.93
N LYS A 143 2.73 7.54 -18.62
CA LYS A 143 3.92 6.89 -18.04
C LYS A 143 3.58 5.78 -17.04
N VAL A 144 2.41 5.85 -16.40
CA VAL A 144 1.97 4.91 -15.37
C VAL A 144 0.93 3.96 -15.95
N GLN A 145 1.27 2.68 -16.03
CA GLN A 145 0.34 1.63 -16.42
C GLN A 145 -0.33 1.01 -15.18
N ILE A 146 -1.63 0.75 -15.26
CA ILE A 146 -2.36 -0.03 -14.25
C ILE A 146 -2.10 -1.50 -14.56
N THR A 147 -1.06 -2.04 -13.95
CA THR A 147 -0.66 -3.45 -14.13
C THR A 147 -1.50 -4.38 -13.27
N GLU A 148 -1.44 -5.68 -13.57
CA GLU A 148 -2.06 -6.73 -12.76
C GLU A 148 -1.67 -6.63 -11.27
N LYS A 149 -0.41 -6.31 -10.96
CA LYS A 149 0.06 -6.15 -9.57
C LYS A 149 -0.65 -4.99 -8.84
N VAL A 150 -0.89 -3.87 -9.52
CA VAL A 150 -1.63 -2.73 -8.96
C VAL A 150 -3.08 -3.14 -8.67
N LEU A 151 -3.69 -3.92 -9.57
CA LEU A 151 -5.05 -4.45 -9.37
C LEU A 151 -5.13 -5.49 -8.26
N VAL A 152 -4.16 -6.40 -8.15
CA VAL A 152 -4.06 -7.37 -7.03
C VAL A 152 -3.94 -6.64 -5.70
N ALA A 153 -3.06 -5.62 -5.62
CA ALA A 153 -2.90 -4.79 -4.42
C ALA A 153 -4.20 -4.02 -4.06
N ALA A 154 -4.90 -3.49 -5.05
CA ALA A 154 -6.21 -2.85 -4.88
C ALA A 154 -7.30 -3.83 -4.42
N ALA A 155 -7.37 -5.01 -5.05
CA ALA A 155 -8.37 -6.05 -4.79
C ALA A 155 -8.19 -6.73 -3.43
N ALA A 156 -6.95 -6.89 -2.96
CA ALA A 156 -6.62 -7.40 -1.64
C ALA A 156 -6.72 -6.33 -0.52
N ASN A 157 -6.97 -5.05 -0.85
CA ASN A 157 -6.99 -3.99 0.14
C ASN A 157 -8.21 -4.11 1.07
N ARG A 158 -8.03 -3.76 2.35
CA ARG A 158 -9.09 -3.79 3.37
C ARG A 158 -10.16 -2.72 3.16
N GLU A 159 -9.81 -1.67 2.43
CA GLU A 159 -10.65 -0.51 2.15
C GLU A 159 -11.10 -0.49 0.68
N ARG A 160 -12.22 0.18 0.42
CA ARG A 160 -12.87 0.20 -0.90
C ARG A 160 -12.35 1.26 -1.86
N SER A 161 -11.73 2.33 -1.33
CA SER A 161 -11.46 3.60 -2.03
C SER A 161 -10.70 3.39 -3.33
N VAL A 162 -9.51 2.79 -3.25
CA VAL A 162 -8.63 2.52 -4.40
C VAL A 162 -9.32 1.66 -5.48
N LEU A 163 -9.93 0.53 -5.12
CA LEU A 163 -10.54 -0.34 -6.13
C LEU A 163 -11.76 0.32 -6.79
N VAL A 164 -12.61 1.01 -6.02
CA VAL A 164 -13.77 1.74 -6.55
C VAL A 164 -13.34 2.91 -7.43
N TYR A 165 -12.27 3.64 -7.06
CA TYR A 165 -11.68 4.69 -7.90
C TYR A 165 -11.18 4.15 -9.25
N LEU A 166 -10.44 3.03 -9.23
CA LEU A 166 -9.93 2.37 -10.43
C LEU A 166 -11.07 1.88 -11.34
N LEU A 167 -12.10 1.24 -10.78
CA LEU A 167 -13.29 0.84 -11.55
C LEU A 167 -14.07 2.05 -12.10
N GLY A 168 -14.24 3.10 -11.30
CA GLY A 168 -15.03 4.27 -11.68
C GLY A 168 -14.41 5.11 -12.81
N LYS A 169 -13.11 5.45 -12.71
CA LYS A 169 -12.42 6.29 -13.72
C LYS A 169 -11.61 5.49 -14.74
N TRP A 170 -10.98 4.39 -14.33
CA TRP A 170 -9.90 3.75 -15.08
C TRP A 170 -10.25 2.38 -15.69
N LYS A 171 -11.50 1.88 -15.56
CA LYS A 171 -11.91 0.55 -16.04
C LYS A 171 -11.62 0.24 -17.51
N HIS A 172 -11.48 1.26 -18.36
CA HIS A 172 -11.18 1.11 -19.78
C HIS A 172 -9.66 0.91 -20.06
N LYS A 173 -8.80 0.99 -19.04
CA LYS A 173 -7.33 0.92 -19.16
C LYS A 173 -6.75 -0.41 -18.66
N PHE A 174 -7.58 -1.31 -18.14
CA PHE A 174 -7.15 -2.62 -17.63
C PHE A 174 -8.24 -3.68 -17.82
N HIS A 175 -7.85 -4.95 -17.69
CA HIS A 175 -8.75 -6.10 -17.66
C HIS A 175 -8.62 -6.84 -16.32
N ILE A 176 -9.69 -7.51 -15.88
CA ILE A 176 -9.62 -8.42 -14.72
C ILE A 176 -9.01 -9.74 -15.18
N THR A 177 -7.91 -10.14 -14.53
CA THR A 177 -7.32 -11.47 -14.70
C THR A 177 -7.80 -12.40 -13.59
N GLU A 178 -7.61 -13.71 -13.78
CA GLU A 178 -7.92 -14.71 -12.75
C GLU A 178 -7.21 -14.39 -11.42
N THR A 179 -5.96 -13.90 -11.44
CA THR A 179 -5.21 -13.57 -10.21
C THR A 179 -5.86 -12.41 -9.44
N VAL A 180 -6.39 -11.40 -10.14
CA VAL A 180 -7.13 -10.27 -9.56
C VAL A 180 -8.46 -10.75 -8.99
N ALA A 181 -9.18 -11.62 -9.71
CA ALA A 181 -10.41 -12.24 -9.23
C ALA A 181 -10.18 -13.10 -7.97
N ILE A 182 -9.10 -13.91 -7.92
CA ILE A 182 -8.70 -14.67 -6.73
C ILE A 182 -8.38 -13.74 -5.56
N ALA A 183 -7.57 -12.69 -5.77
CA ALA A 183 -7.24 -11.72 -4.72
C ALA A 183 -8.50 -11.03 -4.15
N ALA A 184 -9.45 -10.68 -5.02
CA ALA A 184 -10.73 -10.11 -4.65
C ALA A 184 -11.64 -11.12 -3.91
N ALA A 185 -11.57 -12.40 -4.28
CA ALA A 185 -12.31 -13.49 -3.66
C ALA A 185 -11.76 -13.86 -2.27
N GLN A 186 -10.45 -13.67 -2.04
CA GLN A 186 -9.80 -13.89 -0.72
C GLN A 186 -9.96 -12.71 0.24
N ASN A 187 -10.50 -11.57 -0.20
CA ASN A 187 -10.64 -10.38 0.64
C ASN A 187 -11.71 -10.55 1.73
N GLN A 188 -11.29 -10.49 2.99
CA GLN A 188 -12.14 -10.66 4.19
C GLN A 188 -12.59 -9.33 4.84
N LYS A 189 -12.38 -8.19 4.18
CA LYS A 189 -12.57 -6.85 4.77
C LYS A 189 -13.38 -5.90 3.88
N PHE A 190 -13.20 -6.00 2.57
CA PHE A 190 -14.04 -5.34 1.59
C PHE A 190 -14.59 -6.40 0.61
N PRO A 191 -15.88 -6.37 0.22
CA PRO A 191 -16.44 -7.26 -0.81
C PRO A 191 -15.93 -6.90 -2.23
N ALA A 192 -14.62 -7.00 -2.42
CA ALA A 192 -13.93 -6.68 -3.66
C ALA A 192 -14.45 -7.49 -4.85
N LEU A 193 -14.65 -8.81 -4.68
CA LEU A 193 -15.18 -9.67 -5.74
C LEU A 193 -16.56 -9.20 -6.21
N LYS A 194 -17.41 -8.71 -5.31
CA LYS A 194 -18.73 -8.17 -5.67
C LYS A 194 -18.60 -6.90 -6.51
N ALA A 195 -17.70 -5.98 -6.14
CA ALA A 195 -17.46 -4.77 -6.91
C ALA A 195 -16.91 -5.08 -8.33
N LEU A 196 -16.01 -6.07 -8.44
CA LEU A 196 -15.51 -6.55 -9.72
C LEU A 196 -16.63 -7.19 -10.57
N LEU A 197 -17.47 -8.07 -9.98
CA LEU A 197 -18.61 -8.69 -10.67
C LEU A 197 -19.62 -7.66 -11.19
N GLN A 198 -19.85 -6.57 -10.45
CA GLN A 198 -20.80 -5.53 -10.86
C GLN A 198 -20.30 -4.64 -12.01
N GLU A 199 -18.99 -4.33 -12.07
CA GLU A 199 -18.43 -3.42 -13.07
C GLU A 199 -17.78 -4.13 -14.27
N LYS A 200 -17.32 -5.38 -14.09
CA LYS A 200 -16.57 -6.20 -15.05
C LYS A 200 -16.88 -7.69 -14.94
N GLY A 201 -18.11 -8.06 -14.58
CA GLY A 201 -18.52 -9.47 -14.43
C GLY A 201 -18.31 -10.34 -15.67
N ASP A 202 -18.40 -9.77 -16.87
CA ASP A 202 -18.13 -10.47 -18.13
C ASP A 202 -16.66 -10.88 -18.32
N GLU A 203 -15.73 -10.24 -17.59
CA GLU A 203 -14.30 -10.58 -17.59
C GLU A 203 -13.94 -11.61 -16.51
N ILE A 204 -14.89 -11.99 -15.65
CA ILE A 204 -14.65 -12.90 -14.51
C ILE A 204 -15.21 -14.28 -14.83
N GLU A 205 -14.33 -15.15 -15.31
CA GLU A 205 -14.60 -16.58 -15.39
C GLU A 205 -14.61 -17.20 -13.97
N PRO A 206 -15.66 -17.93 -13.57
CA PRO A 206 -15.72 -18.60 -12.28
C PRO A 206 -14.92 -19.91 -12.32
N THR A 207 -13.61 -19.80 -12.50
CA THR A 207 -12.69 -20.95 -12.52
C THR A 207 -12.69 -21.68 -11.18
N MET A 208 -12.17 -22.92 -11.18
CA MET A 208 -11.96 -23.67 -9.94
C MET A 208 -11.19 -22.86 -8.90
N GLN A 209 -10.15 -22.10 -9.27
CA GLN A 209 -9.38 -21.32 -8.31
C GLN A 209 -10.18 -20.15 -7.72
N VAL A 210 -10.94 -19.41 -8.55
CA VAL A 210 -11.80 -18.31 -8.08
C VAL A 210 -12.92 -18.82 -7.17
N VAL A 211 -13.56 -19.94 -7.52
CA VAL A 211 -14.64 -20.54 -6.73
C VAL A 211 -14.12 -21.09 -5.40
N MET A 212 -12.97 -21.79 -5.40
CA MET A 212 -12.33 -22.28 -4.17
C MET A 212 -11.91 -21.11 -3.26
N ALA A 213 -11.31 -20.06 -3.83
CA ALA A 213 -10.93 -18.86 -3.09
C ALA A 213 -12.13 -18.16 -2.43
N ALA A 214 -13.27 -18.08 -3.13
CA ALA A 214 -14.51 -17.54 -2.60
C ALA A 214 -15.15 -18.45 -1.53
N ALA A 215 -15.05 -19.77 -1.68
CA ALA A 215 -15.59 -20.76 -0.73
C ALA A 215 -14.80 -20.83 0.58
N SER A 216 -13.47 -20.73 0.52
CA SER A 216 -12.59 -20.65 1.69
C SER A 216 -12.51 -19.25 2.31
N ASN A 217 -13.31 -18.28 1.83
CA ASN A 217 -13.43 -16.98 2.50
C ASN A 217 -14.44 -17.07 3.65
N ARG A 218 -14.02 -16.65 4.85
CA ARG A 218 -14.84 -16.59 6.07
C ARG A 218 -16.07 -15.70 5.92
N GLU A 219 -16.00 -14.70 5.04
CA GLU A 219 -17.15 -13.89 4.65
C GLU A 219 -18.03 -14.69 3.67
N LYS A 220 -18.98 -15.45 4.21
CA LYS A 220 -19.92 -16.33 3.48
C LYS A 220 -20.62 -15.65 2.29
N LEU A 221 -20.73 -14.32 2.31
CA LEU A 221 -21.29 -13.52 1.22
C LEU A 221 -20.44 -13.56 -0.06
N VAL A 222 -19.14 -13.84 -0.01
CA VAL A 222 -18.27 -13.83 -1.19
C VAL A 222 -18.63 -14.98 -2.14
N LEU A 223 -18.69 -16.21 -1.65
CA LEU A 223 -19.20 -17.35 -2.43
C LEU A 223 -20.65 -17.13 -2.87
N HIS A 224 -21.52 -16.60 -2.00
CA HIS A 224 -22.91 -16.31 -2.36
C HIS A 224 -23.01 -15.34 -3.54
N ASN A 225 -22.24 -14.25 -3.56
CA ASN A 225 -22.25 -13.28 -4.66
C ASN A 225 -21.75 -13.92 -5.97
N LEU A 226 -20.66 -14.71 -5.92
CA LEU A 226 -20.14 -15.41 -7.09
C LEU A 226 -21.17 -16.41 -7.66
N VAL A 227 -21.79 -17.21 -6.80
CA VAL A 227 -22.81 -18.19 -7.21
C VAL A 227 -24.09 -17.49 -7.69
N GLN A 228 -24.46 -16.33 -7.15
CA GLN A 228 -25.63 -15.57 -7.61
C GLN A 228 -25.43 -15.02 -9.03
N GLU A 229 -24.29 -14.39 -9.31
CA GLU A 229 -24.04 -13.72 -10.61
C GLU A 229 -23.53 -14.71 -11.68
N LYS A 230 -22.78 -15.75 -11.28
CA LYS A 230 -22.05 -16.67 -12.18
C LYS A 230 -22.38 -18.14 -11.97
N GLY A 231 -23.46 -18.46 -11.25
CA GLY A 231 -23.85 -19.82 -10.86
C GLY A 231 -24.06 -20.79 -12.03
N SER A 232 -24.58 -20.31 -13.16
CA SER A 232 -24.73 -21.08 -14.41
C SER A 232 -23.38 -21.42 -15.07
N GLU A 233 -22.34 -20.60 -14.87
CA GLU A 233 -21.03 -20.71 -15.52
C GLU A 233 -20.00 -21.55 -14.74
N ILE A 234 -20.09 -21.62 -13.40
CA ILE A 234 -19.14 -22.19 -12.39
C ILE A 234 -18.35 -23.50 -12.69
N GLY A 235 -18.69 -24.29 -13.71
CA GLY A 235 -18.10 -25.61 -14.00
C GLY A 235 -18.36 -26.71 -12.96
N MET A 236 -17.88 -26.52 -11.73
CA MET A 236 -17.79 -27.49 -10.62
C MET A 236 -19.14 -28.06 -10.17
N THR A 237 -19.08 -29.24 -9.54
CA THR A 237 -20.22 -29.86 -8.85
C THR A 237 -20.50 -29.17 -7.51
N GLU A 238 -21.75 -29.28 -7.06
CA GLU A 238 -22.16 -28.83 -5.71
C GLU A 238 -21.27 -29.44 -4.61
N GLN A 239 -20.90 -30.71 -4.74
CA GLN A 239 -20.13 -31.42 -3.71
C GLN A 239 -18.73 -30.86 -3.55
N GLU A 240 -18.04 -30.53 -4.65
CA GLU A 240 -16.70 -29.93 -4.62
C GLU A 240 -16.72 -28.53 -3.98
N VAL A 241 -17.67 -27.68 -4.39
CA VAL A 241 -17.83 -26.32 -3.84
C VAL A 241 -18.20 -26.37 -2.35
N MET A 242 -19.11 -27.27 -1.96
CA MET A 242 -19.54 -27.41 -0.57
C MET A 242 -18.49 -28.08 0.32
N ALA A 243 -17.59 -28.90 -0.22
CA ALA A 243 -16.45 -29.44 0.53
C ALA A 243 -15.48 -28.32 0.93
N ALA A 244 -15.06 -27.49 -0.04
CA ALA A 244 -14.19 -26.34 0.19
C ALA A 244 -14.78 -25.32 1.15
N TRP A 245 -16.08 -25.05 1.03
CA TRP A 245 -16.79 -24.17 1.96
C TRP A 245 -16.82 -24.74 3.38
N LYS A 246 -17.13 -26.04 3.53
CA LYS A 246 -17.18 -26.71 4.84
C LYS A 246 -15.83 -26.80 5.52
N GLU A 247 -14.75 -27.07 4.81
CA GLU A 247 -13.42 -27.30 5.38
C GLU A 247 -12.93 -26.10 6.23
N GLU A 248 -12.92 -24.88 5.68
CA GLU A 248 -12.57 -23.67 6.44
C GLU A 248 -13.65 -23.29 7.48
N HIS A 249 -14.93 -23.48 7.19
CA HIS A 249 -16.01 -23.05 8.08
C HIS A 249 -16.25 -23.97 9.29
N LEU A 250 -15.92 -25.27 9.21
CA LEU A 250 -15.87 -26.16 10.38
C LEU A 250 -14.72 -25.77 11.32
N LEU A 251 -13.59 -25.31 10.78
CA LEU A 251 -12.47 -24.79 11.57
C LEU A 251 -12.80 -23.43 12.22
N ALA A 252 -13.63 -22.62 11.57
CA ALA A 252 -13.98 -21.27 12.04
C ALA A 252 -15.19 -21.21 12.99
N THR A 253 -16.18 -22.10 12.87
CA THR A 253 -17.44 -22.03 13.64
C THR A 253 -17.95 -23.40 14.07
N GLY A 254 -18.05 -23.63 15.38
CA GLY A 254 -18.51 -24.90 15.96
C GLY A 254 -20.02 -25.19 15.82
N HIS A 255 -20.82 -24.27 15.25
CA HIS A 255 -22.25 -24.44 14.96
C HIS A 255 -22.58 -23.85 13.58
N GLY A 256 -23.35 -24.58 12.77
CA GLY A 256 -23.50 -24.29 11.34
C GLY A 256 -24.71 -23.43 10.96
N ASP A 257 -24.48 -22.43 10.09
CA ASP A 257 -25.54 -21.75 9.33
C ASP A 257 -25.81 -22.50 8.02
N ASP A 258 -26.69 -23.51 8.04
CA ASP A 258 -26.99 -24.29 6.83
C ASP A 258 -27.84 -23.52 5.79
N VAL A 259 -28.32 -22.32 6.14
CA VAL A 259 -29.20 -21.49 5.29
C VAL A 259 -28.48 -20.94 4.05
N LEU A 260 -27.26 -20.42 4.20
CA LEU A 260 -26.47 -19.92 3.06
C LEU A 260 -25.97 -21.07 2.19
N GLY A 261 -25.57 -22.18 2.80
CA GLY A 261 -25.31 -23.44 2.10
C GLY A 261 -26.53 -23.87 1.28
N GLY A 262 -27.73 -23.90 1.86
CA GLY A 262 -28.96 -24.24 1.16
C GLY A 262 -29.28 -23.30 -0.02
N ARG A 263 -28.94 -22.01 0.04
CA ARG A 263 -29.09 -21.09 -1.10
C ARG A 263 -28.10 -21.38 -2.22
N VAL A 264 -26.81 -21.55 -1.89
CA VAL A 264 -25.76 -21.91 -2.86
C VAL A 264 -26.11 -23.22 -3.55
N ARG A 265 -26.50 -24.25 -2.78
CA ARG A 265 -26.95 -25.54 -3.31
C ARG A 265 -28.14 -25.40 -4.27
N ASN A 266 -29.19 -24.66 -3.88
CA ASN A 266 -30.35 -24.42 -4.75
C ASN A 266 -30.02 -23.68 -6.07
N ILE A 267 -28.97 -22.88 -6.12
CA ILE A 267 -28.55 -22.20 -7.37
C ILE A 267 -27.72 -23.16 -8.24
N LEU A 268 -26.77 -23.89 -7.64
CA LEU A 268 -25.94 -24.87 -8.37
C LEU A 268 -26.76 -26.06 -8.91
N LEU A 269 -27.83 -26.47 -8.22
CA LEU A 269 -28.75 -27.54 -8.63
C LEU A 269 -29.78 -27.14 -9.71
N ARG A 270 -29.85 -25.86 -10.10
CA ARG A 270 -30.78 -25.36 -11.14
C ARG A 270 -30.12 -25.23 -12.52
N ARG A 271 -28.98 -25.93 -12.70
CA ARG A 271 -28.23 -26.04 -13.95
C ARG A 271 -28.71 -27.26 -14.74
#